data_AF-A0A3M1ZKV4-F1
#
_entry.id   AF-A0A3M1ZKV4-F1
#
_cell.length_a   1.000
_cell.length_b   1.000
_cell.length_c   1.000
_cell.angle_alpha   90.00
_cell.angle_beta   90.00
_cell.angle_gamma   90.00
#
_symmetry.space_group_name_H-M   'P 1'
#
loop_
_entity.id
_entity.type
_entity.pdbx_description
1 polymer ?
#
loop_
_entity_poly.entity_id
_entity_poly.type
_entity_poly.pdbx_seq_one_letter_code
_entity_poly.pdbx_strand_id
1 'polypeptide(L)'
;MRWAVRLVVSIGVALYTAAPAAAGELRPFAPPPQTQQMVPRPQPDPFQRFREEAARLTPEERQDLKKRLEDRLKRAKERGDDTAAYRYYRFLRILEEQP
;
A
#
# COMPACT_ATOMS: atom_id res chain seq x y z
N MET A 1 -4.34 18.22 19.89
CA MET A 1 -3.79 19.36 19.12
C MET A 1 -3.26 18.79 17.80
N ARG A 2 -4.03 18.57 16.73
CA ARG A 2 -4.73 19.51 15.82
C ARG A 2 -3.81 20.57 15.19
N TRP A 3 -2.98 20.18 14.21
CA TRP A 3 -2.39 21.03 13.17
C TRP A 3 -2.08 20.09 11.98
N ALA A 4 -2.87 19.95 10.91
CA ALA A 4 -3.38 20.92 9.94
C ALA A 4 -2.26 21.79 9.35
N VAL A 5 -1.56 21.27 8.33
CA VAL A 5 -0.72 22.11 7.45
C VAL A 5 -1.18 21.93 6.01
N ARG A 6 -1.56 23.09 5.46
CA ARG A 6 -2.25 23.36 4.22
C ARG A 6 -1.49 22.88 2.98
N LEU A 7 -2.26 22.32 2.06
CA LEU A 7 -1.95 22.23 0.64
C LEU A 7 -1.72 23.65 0.09
N VAL A 8 -0.52 23.92 -0.43
CA VAL A 8 -0.24 25.12 -1.23
C VAL A 8 -0.12 24.67 -2.68
N VAL A 9 -1.17 24.93 -3.45
CA VAL A 9 -1.18 24.80 -4.91
C VAL A 9 -0.47 26.02 -5.47
N SER A 10 0.78 25.85 -5.88
CA SER A 10 1.52 26.89 -6.60
C SER A 10 1.26 26.76 -8.09
N ILE A 11 0.32 27.57 -8.60
CA ILE A 11 0.17 27.82 -10.04
C ILE A 11 1.32 28.74 -10.44
N GLY A 12 2.37 28.15 -11.02
CA GLY A 12 3.48 28.90 -11.62
C GLY A 12 3.08 29.43 -12.99
N VAL A 13 2.64 30.69 -13.03
CA VAL A 13 2.45 31.47 -14.26
C VAL A 13 3.80 31.65 -14.94
N ALA A 14 3.91 31.21 -16.20
CA ALA A 14 5.09 31.37 -17.03
C ALA A 14 5.25 32.84 -17.47
N LEU A 15 6.21 33.55 -16.90
CA LEU A 15 6.70 34.82 -17.42
C LEU A 15 7.78 34.54 -18.47
N TYR A 16 7.40 34.65 -19.73
CA TYR A 16 8.28 34.56 -20.89
C TYR A 16 9.06 35.87 -21.03
N THR A 17 10.25 35.95 -20.43
CA THR A 17 11.18 37.05 -20.68
C THR A 17 12.12 36.67 -21.82
N ALA A 18 11.92 37.29 -22.99
CA ALA A 18 12.82 37.20 -24.13
C ALA A 18 14.17 37.87 -23.82
N ALA A 19 15.28 37.19 -24.11
CA ALA A 19 16.63 37.74 -24.11
C ALA A 19 17.39 37.26 -25.37
N PRO A 20 18.31 38.08 -25.92
CA PRO A 20 18.64 38.08 -27.35
C PRO A 20 19.60 36.95 -27.77
N ALA A 21 19.52 36.64 -29.06
CA ALA A 21 20.28 35.62 -29.77
C ALA A 21 21.81 35.78 -29.59
N ALA A 22 22.40 34.89 -28.80
CA ALA A 22 23.79 34.50 -28.93
C ALA A 22 23.88 33.45 -30.03
N ALA A 23 24.57 33.78 -31.12
CA ALA A 23 24.95 32.85 -32.18
C ALA A 23 25.89 31.78 -31.61
N GLY A 24 25.29 30.66 -31.21
CA GLY A 24 25.93 29.40 -30.91
C GLY A 24 24.95 28.32 -31.31
N GLU A 25 25.41 27.30 -32.04
CA GLU A 25 24.60 26.19 -32.56
C GLU A 25 23.44 25.81 -31.63
N LEU A 26 22.21 25.98 -32.12
CA LEU A 26 20.98 25.53 -31.47
C LEU A 26 21.00 24.01 -31.41
N ARG A 27 21.74 23.45 -30.45
CA ARG A 27 21.55 22.07 -30.05
C ARG A 27 20.08 21.95 -29.61
N PRO A 28 19.29 21.02 -30.17
CA PRO A 28 17.94 20.81 -29.69
C PRO A 28 18.04 20.54 -28.19
N PHE A 29 17.32 21.32 -27.39
CA PHE A 29 17.21 21.09 -25.96
C PHE A 29 16.57 19.72 -25.77
N ALA A 30 17.39 18.69 -25.58
CA ALA A 30 16.90 17.42 -25.09
C ALA A 30 16.45 17.69 -23.65
N PRO A 31 15.15 17.50 -23.32
CA PRO A 31 14.75 17.57 -21.93
C PRO A 31 15.64 16.62 -21.13
N PRO A 32 16.11 17.01 -19.92
CA PRO A 32 16.83 16.08 -19.08
C PRO A 32 16.00 14.81 -18.97
N PRO A 33 16.62 13.61 -19.01
CA PRO A 33 15.88 12.36 -18.86
C PRO A 33 15.03 12.53 -17.61
N GLN A 34 13.71 12.57 -17.78
CA GLN A 34 12.81 12.69 -16.65
C GLN A 34 13.20 11.54 -15.74
N THR A 35 13.76 11.85 -14.58
CA THR A 35 14.03 10.87 -13.55
C THR A 35 12.68 10.21 -13.36
N GLN A 36 12.52 8.99 -13.89
CA GLN A 36 11.25 8.28 -13.83
C GLN A 36 10.91 8.31 -12.35
N GLN A 37 9.90 9.10 -12.00
CA GLN A 37 9.41 9.13 -10.64
C GLN A 37 9.05 7.68 -10.41
N MET A 38 9.85 6.97 -9.60
CA MET A 38 9.52 5.65 -9.12
C MET A 38 8.27 5.87 -8.29
N VAL A 39 7.10 5.84 -8.95
CA VAL A 39 5.82 5.75 -8.27
C VAL A 39 5.97 4.47 -7.46
N PRO A 40 6.04 4.54 -6.11
CA PRO A 40 6.14 3.34 -5.31
C PRO A 40 4.94 2.48 -5.70
N ARG A 41 5.21 1.29 -6.25
CA ARG A 41 4.11 0.38 -6.59
C ARG A 41 3.33 0.13 -5.31
N PRO A 42 1.98 0.24 -5.33
CA PRO A 42 1.20 -0.13 -4.17
C PRO A 42 1.56 -1.58 -3.81
N GLN A 43 2.07 -1.80 -2.61
CA GLN A 43 2.37 -3.14 -2.15
C GLN A 43 1.03 -3.89 -2.01
N PRO A 44 0.89 -5.08 -2.62
CA PRO A 44 -0.35 -5.84 -2.50
C PRO A 44 -0.59 -6.20 -1.03
N ASP A 45 -1.83 -6.05 -0.56
CA ASP A 45 -2.18 -6.44 0.81
C ASP A 45 -1.90 -7.95 0.98
N PRO A 46 -1.03 -8.36 1.92
CA PRO A 46 -0.60 -9.75 2.05
C PRO A 46 -1.73 -10.70 2.49
N PHE A 47 -2.89 -10.16 2.87
CA PHE A 47 -4.06 -10.90 3.29
C PHE A 47 -5.21 -10.85 2.27
N GLN A 48 -5.04 -10.18 1.13
CA GLN A 48 -6.05 -10.02 0.08
C GLN A 48 -6.58 -11.38 -0.38
N ARG A 49 -5.67 -12.33 -0.66
CA ARG A 49 -6.03 -13.69 -1.07
C ARG A 49 -6.91 -14.39 -0.03
N PHE A 50 -6.52 -14.30 1.23
CA PHE A 50 -7.28 -14.90 2.32
C PHE A 50 -8.66 -14.27 2.48
N ARG A 51 -8.80 -12.96 2.27
CA ARG A 51 -10.10 -12.27 2.31
C ARG A 51 -11.01 -12.77 1.18
N GLU A 52 -10.47 -12.94 -0.03
CA GLU A 52 -11.22 -13.50 -1.17
C GLU A 52 -11.67 -14.94 -0.92
N GLU A 53 -10.82 -15.76 -0.30
CA GLU A 53 -11.16 -17.14 0.09
C GLU A 53 -12.22 -17.15 1.19
N ALA A 54 -12.04 -16.35 2.24
CA ALA A 54 -12.97 -16.24 3.37
C ALA A 54 -14.38 -15.81 2.95
N ALA A 55 -14.49 -14.91 1.97
CA ALA A 55 -15.77 -14.44 1.44
C ALA A 55 -16.56 -15.55 0.71
N ARG A 56 -15.90 -16.62 0.28
CA ARG A 56 -16.53 -17.76 -0.42
C ARG A 56 -16.93 -18.89 0.52
N LEU A 57 -16.52 -18.84 1.78
CA LEU A 57 -16.82 -19.89 2.77
C LEU A 57 -18.26 -19.80 3.24
N THR A 58 -18.90 -20.94 3.41
CA THR A 58 -20.16 -21.05 4.15
C THR A 58 -19.95 -20.68 5.63
N PRO A 59 -21.02 -20.32 6.37
CA PRO A 59 -20.93 -20.04 7.80
C PRO A 59 -20.32 -21.19 8.61
N GLU A 60 -20.64 -22.43 8.26
CA GLU A 60 -20.13 -23.64 8.93
C GLU A 60 -18.63 -23.83 8.67
N GLU A 61 -18.19 -23.70 7.42
CA GLU A 61 -16.76 -23.77 7.07
C GLU A 61 -15.96 -22.64 7.73
N ARG A 62 -16.56 -21.44 7.83
CA ARG A 62 -15.93 -20.30 8.50
C ARG A 62 -15.75 -20.57 9.99
N GLN A 63 -16.75 -21.14 10.66
CA GLN A 63 -16.66 -21.49 12.08
C GLN A 63 -15.62 -22.58 12.33
N ASP A 64 -15.56 -23.59 11.48
CA ASP A 64 -14.54 -24.63 11.57
C ASP A 64 -13.13 -24.07 11.33
N LEU A 65 -12.95 -23.23 10.30
CA LEU A 65 -11.69 -22.56 10.02
C LEU A 65 -11.26 -21.65 11.18
N LYS A 66 -12.21 -20.92 11.80
CA LYS A 66 -11.95 -20.10 12.99
C LYS A 66 -11.34 -20.94 14.11
N LYS A 67 -11.95 -22.08 14.46
CA LYS A 67 -11.43 -22.98 15.51
C LYS A 67 -10.01 -23.47 15.20
N ARG A 68 -9.75 -23.86 13.95
CA ARG A 68 -8.41 -24.30 13.52
C ARG A 68 -7.38 -23.18 13.64
N LEU A 69 -7.75 -21.94 13.30
CA LEU A 69 -6.86 -20.78 13.39
C LEU A 69 -6.61 -20.36 14.85
N GLU A 70 -7.59 -20.46 15.73
CA GLU A 70 -7.44 -20.22 17.17
C GLU A 70 -6.44 -21.21 17.80
N ASP A 71 -6.57 -22.49 17.46
CA ASP A 71 -5.63 -23.52 17.91
C ASP A 71 -4.21 -23.27 17.39
N ARG A 72 -4.05 -22.94 16.10
CA ARG A 72 -2.74 -22.59 15.52
C ARG A 72 -2.15 -21.33 16.14
N LEU A 73 -2.97 -20.32 16.44
CA LEU A 73 -2.55 -19.11 17.14
C LEU A 73 -2.04 -19.44 18.54
N LYS A 74 -2.76 -20.30 19.28
CA LYS A 74 -2.32 -20.75 20.60
C LYS A 74 -0.96 -21.46 20.52
N ARG A 75 -0.80 -22.43 19.61
CA ARG A 75 0.47 -23.13 19.43
C ARG A 75 1.61 -22.20 18.99
N ALA A 76 1.32 -21.23 18.11
CA ALA A 76 2.32 -20.25 17.70
C ALA A 76 2.80 -19.40 18.88
N LYS A 77 1.88 -18.95 19.74
CA LYS A 77 2.23 -18.23 20.98
C LYS A 77 3.03 -19.10 21.95
N GLU A 78 2.63 -20.36 22.16
CA GLU A 78 3.34 -21.31 23.02
C GLU A 78 4.78 -21.58 22.54
N ARG A 79 5.01 -21.55 21.22
CA ARG A 79 6.34 -21.69 20.63
C ARG A 79 7.15 -20.39 20.57
N GLY A 80 6.56 -19.25 20.93
CA GLY A 80 7.19 -17.93 20.75
C GLY A 80 7.34 -17.49 19.30
N ASP A 81 6.52 -18.03 18.38
CA ASP A 81 6.52 -17.62 16.97
C ASP A 81 5.58 -16.43 16.78
N ASP A 82 6.08 -15.24 17.09
CA ASP A 82 5.31 -13.98 17.02
C ASP A 82 4.84 -13.65 15.61
N THR A 83 5.63 -14.01 14.58
CA THR A 83 5.28 -13.74 13.18
C THR A 83 4.09 -14.60 12.76
N ALA A 84 4.12 -15.90 13.07
CA ALA A 84 2.99 -16.78 12.79
C ALA A 84 1.76 -16.40 13.65
N ALA A 85 1.96 -16.07 14.93
CA ALA A 85 0.90 -15.64 15.81
C ALA A 85 0.20 -14.37 15.27
N TYR A 86 0.97 -13.36 14.86
CA TYR A 86 0.42 -12.17 14.21
C TYR A 86 -0.36 -12.52 12.94
N ARG A 87 0.17 -13.41 12.10
CA ARG A 87 -0.50 -13.83 10.86
C ARG A 87 -1.85 -14.51 11.13
N TYR A 88 -1.89 -15.47 12.06
CA TYR A 88 -3.14 -16.16 12.43
C TYR A 88 -4.14 -15.22 13.08
N TYR A 89 -3.68 -14.30 13.93
CA TYR A 89 -4.54 -13.25 14.50
C TYR A 89 -5.17 -12.38 13.40
N ARG A 90 -4.41 -11.97 12.38
CA ARG A 90 -4.94 -11.21 11.24
C ARG A 90 -5.97 -12.00 10.44
N PHE A 91 -5.73 -13.30 10.21
CA PHE A 91 -6.71 -14.16 9.55
C PHE A 91 -8.02 -14.26 10.34
N LEU A 92 -7.95 -14.49 11.66
CA LEU A 92 -9.13 -14.54 12.52
C LEU A 92 -9.95 -13.25 12.43
N ARG A 93 -9.28 -12.10 12.52
CA ARG A 93 -9.93 -10.80 12.39
C ARG A 93 -10.62 -10.61 11.04
N ILE A 94 -10.01 -11.08 9.94
CA ILE A 94 -10.62 -11.02 8.61
C ILE A 94 -11.89 -11.90 8.56
N LEU A 95 -11.89 -13.08 9.20
CA LEU A 95 -13.08 -13.92 9.26
C LEU A 95 -14.23 -13.26 10.04
N GLU A 96 -13.90 -12.46 11.06
CA GLU A 96 -14.88 -11.71 11.86
C GLU A 96 -15.43 -10.46 11.14
N GLU A 97 -14.68 -9.91 10.18
CA GLU A 97 -15.12 -8.79 9.34
C GLU A 97 -16.07 -9.22 8.21
N GLN A 98 -16.17 -10.52 7.92
CA GLN A 98 -17.10 -11.04 6.91
C GLN A 98 -18.47 -11.31 7.55
N PRO A 99 -19.58 -10.86 6.92
CA PRO A 99 -20.95 -11.12 7.41
C PRO A 99 -21.36 -12.58 7.25
#